data_AF-A0A7V9EF40-F1
#
_entry.id   AF-A0A7V9EF40-F1
#
_cell.length_a   1.000
_cell.length_b   1.000
_cell.length_c   1.000
_cell.angle_alpha   90.00
_cell.angle_beta   90.00
_cell.angle_gamma   90.00
#
_symmetry.space_group_name_H-M   'P 1'
#
loop_
_entity.id
_entity.type
_entity.pdbx_description
1 polymer ?
#
loop_
_entity_poly.entity_id
_entity_poly.type
_entity_poly.pdbx_seq_one_letter_code
_entity_poly.pdbx_strand_id
1 'polypeptide(L)'
;MAEDLVCPSCGQSHRLEERFCSRCGMPLVLPGGSSTEAARDETHARLRKIRPEYADGPLVTVAGARHQAEAEMIQGFLLEEGVPSVLKRTAGFDVPDFLAAGPRDVLVPETGAELARELLAEPEP
;
A
#
# COMPACT_ATOMS: atom_id res chain seq x y z
N MET A 1 -36.57 -1.87 -19.50
CA MET A 1 -36.48 -2.53 -18.19
C MET A 1 -35.79 -1.54 -17.27
N ALA A 2 -36.46 -1.08 -16.22
CA ALA A 2 -35.88 -0.13 -15.27
C ALA A 2 -35.00 -0.93 -14.32
N GLU A 3 -33.71 -0.64 -14.33
CA GLU A 3 -32.77 -1.15 -13.35
C GLU A 3 -32.75 -0.11 -12.23
N ASP A 4 -32.98 -0.53 -10.99
CA ASP A 4 -33.18 0.36 -9.84
C ASP A 4 -31.89 0.45 -9.03
N LEU A 5 -31.55 1.63 -8.49
CA LEU A 5 -30.50 1.80 -7.49
C LEU A 5 -31.08 1.65 -6.08
N VAL A 6 -30.28 1.26 -5.10
CA VAL A 6 -30.64 1.13 -3.69
C VAL A 6 -29.75 2.02 -2.84
N CYS A 7 -30.33 2.68 -1.85
CA CYS A 7 -29.57 3.43 -0.86
C CYS A 7 -28.99 2.47 0.20
N PRO A 8 -27.67 2.47 0.44
CA PRO A 8 -27.04 1.59 1.43
C PRO A 8 -27.39 1.96 2.88
N SER A 9 -27.86 3.18 3.15
CA SER A 9 -28.18 3.63 4.51
C SER A 9 -29.62 3.39 4.92
N CYS A 10 -30.56 3.62 4.00
CA CYS A 10 -32.00 3.60 4.31
C CYS A 10 -32.75 2.48 3.58
N GLY A 11 -32.09 1.75 2.68
CA GLY A 11 -32.66 0.63 1.93
C GLY A 11 -33.67 1.01 0.86
N GLN A 12 -33.84 2.31 0.57
CA GLN A 12 -34.83 2.79 -0.38
C GLN A 12 -34.36 2.57 -1.82
N SER A 13 -35.28 2.16 -2.70
CA SER A 13 -35.05 2.04 -4.14
C SER A 13 -35.25 3.39 -4.84
N HIS A 14 -34.39 3.68 -5.81
CA HIS A 14 -34.31 4.91 -6.57
C HIS A 14 -34.07 4.59 -8.06
N ARG A 15 -34.33 5.55 -8.94
CA ARG A 15 -34.03 5.38 -10.37
C ARG A 15 -32.53 5.59 -10.64
N LEU A 16 -32.01 5.01 -11.73
CA LEU A 16 -30.61 5.19 -12.16
C LEU A 16 -30.20 6.64 -12.43
N GLU A 17 -31.17 7.51 -12.70
CA GLU A 17 -30.97 8.94 -12.95
C GLU A 17 -30.57 9.69 -11.66
N GLU A 18 -30.93 9.14 -10.50
CA GLU A 18 -30.66 9.73 -9.20
C GLU A 18 -29.26 9.32 -8.73
N ARG A 19 -28.42 10.31 -8.40
CA ARG A 19 -27.05 10.07 -7.90
C ARG A 19 -26.98 9.91 -6.38
N PHE A 20 -27.91 10.56 -5.67
CA PHE A 20 -27.95 10.61 -4.21
C PHE A 20 -29.37 10.33 -3.71
N CYS A 21 -29.47 9.67 -2.55
CA CYS A 21 -30.75 9.41 -1.90
C CYS A 21 -31.37 10.73 -1.43
N SER A 22 -32.59 11.02 -1.89
CA SER A 22 -33.36 12.20 -1.48
C SER A 22 -33.72 12.24 0.01
N ARG A 23 -33.61 11.10 0.72
CA ARG A 23 -33.92 11.00 2.16
C ARG A 23 -32.71 11.21 3.07
N CYS A 24 -31.56 10.64 2.75
CA CYS A 24 -30.37 10.65 3.62
C CYS A 24 -29.11 11.24 2.99
N GLY A 25 -29.15 11.57 1.70
CA GLY A 25 -28.03 12.18 0.97
C GLY A 25 -26.92 11.21 0.55
N MET A 26 -26.96 9.93 0.91
CA MET A 26 -25.92 8.98 0.50
C MET A 26 -25.95 8.68 -1.01
N PRO A 27 -24.78 8.42 -1.64
CA PRO A 27 -24.71 7.95 -3.01
C PRO A 27 -25.47 6.63 -3.19
N LEU A 28 -26.27 6.55 -4.26
CA LEU A 28 -27.07 5.37 -4.58
C LEU A 28 -26.19 4.30 -5.25
N VAL A 29 -26.40 3.03 -4.91
CA VAL A 29 -25.61 1.88 -5.42
C VAL A 29 -26.50 0.87 -6.12
N LEU A 30 -25.95 0.06 -7.03
CA LEU A 30 -26.73 -1.01 -7.66
C LEU A 30 -27.07 -2.11 -6.64
N PRO A 31 -28.30 -2.67 -6.63
CA PRO A 31 -28.64 -3.82 -5.80
C PRO A 31 -27.78 -5.03 -6.21
N GLY A 32 -27.00 -5.55 -5.26
CA GLY A 32 -26.01 -6.60 -5.55
C GLY A 32 -24.73 -6.08 -6.21
N GLY A 33 -24.71 -4.82 -6.64
CA GLY A 33 -23.49 -4.07 -6.89
C GLY A 33 -22.87 -3.73 -5.54
N SER A 34 -22.07 -4.65 -5.00
CA SER A 34 -20.91 -4.17 -4.26
C SER A 34 -20.26 -3.15 -5.19
N SER A 35 -20.02 -1.92 -4.73
CA SER A 35 -18.97 -1.07 -5.30
C SER A 35 -17.88 -2.02 -5.79
N THR A 36 -17.51 -2.00 -7.07
CA THR A 36 -16.59 -2.99 -7.65
C THR A 36 -15.22 -2.87 -6.98
N GLU A 37 -15.16 -3.42 -5.76
CA GLU A 37 -14.04 -3.70 -4.89
C GLU A 37 -13.46 -5.06 -5.28
N ALA A 38 -13.66 -5.47 -6.53
CA ALA A 38 -12.96 -6.60 -7.15
C ALA A 38 -11.49 -6.23 -7.50
N ALA A 39 -11.05 -5.00 -7.19
CA ALA A 39 -9.65 -4.57 -7.21
C ALA A 39 -9.10 -4.31 -5.79
N ARG A 40 -9.55 -5.10 -4.79
CA ARG A 40 -8.88 -5.23 -3.48
C ARG A 40 -7.62 -6.08 -3.61
N ASP A 41 -6.74 -5.69 -4.53
CA ASP A 41 -5.43 -6.31 -4.72
C ASP A 41 -4.53 -6.00 -3.52
N GLU A 42 -3.58 -6.88 -3.18
CA GLU A 42 -2.58 -6.66 -2.13
C GLU A 42 -1.93 -5.26 -2.27
N THR A 43 -1.68 -4.85 -3.52
CA THR A 43 -1.18 -3.51 -3.86
C THR A 43 -2.01 -2.38 -3.27
N HIS A 44 -3.34 -2.47 -3.34
CA HIS A 44 -4.24 -1.42 -2.85
C HIS A 44 -4.33 -1.40 -1.31
N ALA A 45 -4.17 -2.57 -0.67
CA ALA A 45 -4.05 -2.66 0.79
C ALA A 45 -2.74 -2.03 1.28
N ARG A 46 -1.63 -2.26 0.56
CA ARG A 46 -0.33 -1.63 0.84
C ARG A 46 -0.38 -0.11 0.72
N LEU A 47 -0.97 0.41 -0.36
CA LEU A 47 -1.08 1.87 -0.57
C LEU A 47 -1.84 2.60 0.54
N ARG A 48 -2.83 1.95 1.18
CA ARG A 48 -3.58 2.55 2.29
C ARG A 48 -2.76 2.69 3.58
N LYS A 49 -1.71 1.89 3.75
CA LYS A 49 -0.81 1.98 4.91
C LYS A 49 0.20 3.13 4.77
N ILE A 50 0.49 3.55 3.54
CA ILE A 50 1.50 4.59 3.28
C ILE A 50 1.03 5.93 3.85
N ARG A 51 1.90 6.53 4.67
CA ARG A 51 1.74 7.87 5.20
C ARG A 51 2.34 8.89 4.21
N PRO A 52 1.55 9.85 3.68
CA PRO A 52 2.00 10.76 2.65
C PRO A 52 3.17 11.66 3.10
N GLU A 53 3.28 11.97 4.38
CA GLU A 53 4.39 12.76 4.95
C GLU A 53 5.77 12.08 4.82
N TYR A 54 5.82 10.78 4.58
CA TYR A 54 7.06 10.02 4.44
C TYR A 54 7.32 9.55 2.99
N ALA A 55 6.51 10.02 2.04
CA ALA A 55 6.52 9.55 0.66
C ALA A 55 7.25 10.49 -0.33
N ASP A 56 8.02 11.48 0.15
CA ASP A 56 8.60 12.54 -0.69
C ASP A 56 10.14 12.58 -0.64
N GLY A 57 10.73 13.21 -1.66
CA GLY A 57 12.18 13.38 -1.81
C GLY A 57 12.90 12.21 -2.49
N PRO A 58 14.24 12.31 -2.63
CA PRO A 58 15.07 11.30 -3.27
C PRO A 58 15.14 10.01 -2.44
N LEU A 59 15.37 8.87 -3.12
CA LEU A 59 15.54 7.58 -2.45
C LEU A 59 16.92 7.51 -1.78
N VAL A 60 16.92 7.24 -0.47
CA VAL A 60 18.13 7.11 0.36
C VAL A 60 18.18 5.70 0.94
N THR A 61 19.37 5.07 0.88
CA THR A 61 19.59 3.75 1.49
C THR A 61 19.57 3.86 3.01
N VAL A 62 18.75 3.02 3.65
CA VAL A 62 18.62 2.96 5.11
C VAL A 62 19.11 1.64 5.70
N ALA A 63 19.08 0.55 4.94
CA ALA A 63 19.58 -0.75 5.38
C ALA A 63 20.08 -1.61 4.20
N GLY A 64 20.96 -2.56 4.52
CA GLY A 64 21.36 -3.63 3.61
C GLY A 64 20.90 -4.98 4.17
N ALA A 65 20.22 -5.77 3.36
CA ALA A 65 19.78 -7.13 3.66
C ALA A 65 20.69 -8.15 2.97
N ARG A 66 20.99 -9.26 3.63
CA ARG A 66 21.87 -10.32 3.13
C ARG A 66 21.22 -11.15 2.03
N HIS A 67 19.90 -11.25 2.03
CA HIS A 67 19.13 -11.99 1.04
C HIS A 67 17.74 -11.38 0.81
N GLN A 68 17.03 -11.86 -0.22
CA GLN A 68 15.72 -11.35 -0.61
C GLN A 68 14.69 -11.40 0.53
N ALA A 69 14.57 -12.52 1.24
CA ALA A 69 13.58 -12.66 2.31
C ALA A 69 13.77 -11.68 3.48
N GLU A 70 15.02 -11.32 3.82
CA GLU A 70 15.33 -10.33 4.86
C GLU A 70 14.93 -8.92 4.38
N ALA A 71 15.18 -8.63 3.10
CA ALA A 71 14.77 -7.37 2.49
C ALA A 71 13.24 -7.21 2.43
N GLU A 72 12.52 -8.28 2.09
CA GLU A 72 11.05 -8.31 2.07
C GLU A 72 10.46 -8.17 3.48
N MET A 73 11.10 -8.77 4.48
CA MET A 73 10.71 -8.61 5.90
C MET A 73 10.86 -7.15 6.34
N ILE A 74 12.02 -6.53 6.08
CA ILE A 74 12.27 -5.12 6.41
C ILE A 74 11.28 -4.21 5.69
N GLN A 75 11.01 -4.45 4.39
CA GLN A 75 10.03 -3.70 3.62
C GLN A 75 8.62 -3.83 4.21
N GLY A 76 8.23 -5.03 4.64
CA GLY A 76 6.95 -5.27 5.29
C GLY A 76 6.82 -4.43 6.56
N PHE A 77 7.81 -4.50 7.45
CA PHE A 77 7.83 -3.74 8.70
C PHE A 77 7.74 -2.22 8.48
N LEU A 78 8.57 -1.67 7.59
CA LEU A 78 8.51 -0.24 7.26
C LEU A 78 7.14 0.18 6.71
N LEU A 79 6.51 -0.67 5.91
CA LEU A 79 5.19 -0.41 5.36
C LEU A 79 4.09 -0.44 6.44
N GLU A 80 4.23 -1.26 7.48
CA GLU A 80 3.29 -1.27 8.61
C GLU A 80 3.32 0.03 9.39
N GLU A 81 4.51 0.62 9.55
CA GLU A 81 4.70 1.96 10.14
C GLU A 81 4.37 3.10 9.15
N GLY A 82 4.00 2.74 7.92
CA GLY A 82 3.55 3.65 6.87
C GLY A 82 4.67 4.31 6.07
N VAL A 83 5.91 3.82 6.17
CA VAL A 83 7.04 4.30 5.39
C VAL A 83 7.18 3.49 4.09
N PRO A 84 7.04 4.12 2.91
CA PRO A 84 7.21 3.43 1.64
C PRO A 84 8.69 3.10 1.39
N SER A 85 8.98 1.94 0.81
CA SER A 85 10.35 1.50 0.52
C SER A 85 10.48 0.81 -0.83
N VAL A 86 11.69 0.85 -1.40
CA VAL A 86 12.08 0.22 -2.66
C VAL A 86 13.28 -0.68 -2.40
N LEU A 87 13.21 -1.92 -2.91
CA LEU A 87 14.33 -2.87 -2.87
C LEU A 87 15.17 -2.74 -4.13
N LYS A 88 16.48 -2.61 -3.95
CA LYS A 88 17.45 -2.60 -5.05
C LYS A 88 18.45 -3.73 -4.85
N ARG A 89 18.91 -4.36 -5.93
CA ARG A 89 20.05 -5.30 -5.83
C ARG A 89 21.31 -4.52 -5.47
N THR A 90 22.05 -4.99 -4.48
CA THR A 90 23.31 -4.39 -4.10
C THR A 90 24.32 -4.53 -5.25
N ALA A 91 24.93 -3.41 -5.64
CA ALA A 91 25.85 -3.37 -6.77
C ALA A 91 27.07 -4.28 -6.54
N GLY A 92 27.54 -4.96 -7.59
CA GLY A 92 28.72 -5.83 -7.52
C GLY A 92 28.46 -7.30 -7.22
N PHE A 93 27.19 -7.70 -7.04
CA PHE A 93 26.77 -9.10 -6.83
C PHE A 93 25.99 -9.69 -8.02
N ASP A 94 26.12 -9.13 -9.23
CA ASP A 94 25.47 -9.58 -10.48
C ASP A 94 26.12 -10.84 -11.10
N VAL A 95 26.43 -11.83 -10.26
CA VAL A 95 26.92 -13.15 -10.67
C VAL A 95 25.76 -14.16 -10.68
N PRO A 96 25.68 -15.09 -11.66
CA PRO A 96 24.55 -16.00 -11.84
C PRO A 96 24.09 -16.75 -10.58
N ASP A 97 25.06 -17.11 -9.73
CA ASP A 97 24.85 -17.84 -8.47
C ASP A 97 24.05 -17.04 -7.42
N PHE A 98 24.12 -15.70 -7.47
CA PHE A 98 23.48 -14.80 -6.51
C PHE A 98 22.20 -14.13 -7.03
N LEU A 99 21.77 -14.45 -8.25
CA LEU A 99 20.60 -13.81 -8.86
C LEU A 99 19.28 -14.14 -8.14
N ALA A 100 19.16 -15.33 -7.57
CA ALA A 100 17.94 -15.78 -6.89
C ALA A 100 17.82 -15.29 -5.43
N ALA A 101 18.93 -15.10 -4.70
CA ALA A 101 18.90 -14.83 -3.26
C ALA A 101 20.01 -13.89 -2.74
N GLY A 102 20.69 -13.13 -3.61
CA GLY A 102 21.79 -12.24 -3.21
C GLY A 102 21.37 -11.07 -2.29
N PRO A 103 22.32 -10.20 -1.91
CA PRO A 103 22.06 -9.05 -1.05
C PRO A 103 21.20 -7.97 -1.73
N ARG A 104 20.44 -7.22 -0.92
CA ARG A 104 19.53 -6.14 -1.37
C ARG A 104 19.71 -4.93 -0.48
N ASP A 105 19.66 -3.76 -1.10
CA ASP A 105 19.59 -2.48 -0.41
C ASP A 105 18.11 -2.09 -0.25
N VAL A 106 17.75 -1.62 0.95
CA VAL A 106 16.44 -1.06 1.25
C VAL A 106 16.55 0.46 1.20
N LEU A 107 15.81 1.07 0.28
CA LEU A 107 15.77 2.52 0.09
C LEU A 107 14.39 3.07 0.47
N VAL A 108 14.36 4.25 1.07
CA VAL A 108 13.13 4.98 1.42
C VAL A 108 13.24 6.42 0.90
N PRO A 109 12.12 7.12 0.68
CA PRO A 109 12.16 8.55 0.41
C PRO A 109 12.82 9.32 1.57
N GLU A 110 13.54 10.38 1.25
CA GLU A 110 14.32 11.18 2.20
C GLU A 110 13.49 11.61 3.43
N THR A 111 12.24 12.00 3.22
CA THR A 111 11.33 12.41 4.31
C THR A 111 11.03 11.30 5.32
N GLY A 112 11.06 10.04 4.88
CA GLY A 112 10.86 8.87 5.75
C GLY A 112 12.15 8.26 6.30
N ALA A 113 13.32 8.79 5.92
CA ALA A 113 14.61 8.17 6.21
C ALA A 113 15.00 8.23 7.69
N GLU A 114 14.60 9.27 8.42
CA GLU A 114 14.87 9.38 9.87
C GLU A 114 14.10 8.30 10.64
N LEU A 115 12.78 8.24 10.46
CA LEU A 115 11.92 7.23 11.08
C LEU A 115 12.35 5.81 10.70
N ALA A 116 12.64 5.55 9.41
CA ALA A 116 13.10 4.23 8.98
C ALA A 116 14.41 3.80 9.67
N ARG A 117 15.35 4.72 9.90
CA ARG A 117 16.58 4.39 10.61
C ARG A 117 16.33 4.14 12.10
N GLU A 118 15.46 4.92 12.72
CA GLU A 118 15.05 4.71 14.12
C GLU A 118 14.44 3.32 14.30
N LEU A 119 13.41 3.00 13.51
CA LEU A 119 12.71 1.72 13.54
C LEU A 119 13.62 0.51 13.32
N LEU A 120 14.66 0.65 12.49
CA LEU A 120 15.62 -0.44 12.21
C LEU A 120 16.81 -0.46 13.18
N ALA A 121 17.05 0.63 13.91
CA ALA A 121 18.10 0.75 14.91
C ALA A 121 17.67 0.33 16.31
N GLU A 122 16.38 0.07 16.52
CA GLU A 122 15.83 -0.63 17.69
C GLU A 122 15.85 -2.15 17.42
N PRO A 123 16.97 -2.86 17.66
CA PRO A 123 16.88 -4.31 17.80
C PRO A 123 15.99 -4.55 19.02
N GLU A 124 14.86 -5.23 18.86
CA GLU A 124 14.10 -5.67 20.03
C GLU A 124 15.03 -6.48 20.97
N PRO A 125 14.93 -6.29 22.29
CA PRO A 125 15.84 -6.87 23.29
C PRO A 125 15.76 -8.39 23.43
#